data_AF-A0A2N2T173-F1
#
_entry.id   AF-A0A2N2T173-F1
#
_cell.length_a   1.000
_cell.length_b   1.000
_cell.length_c   1.000
_cell.angle_alpha   90.00
_cell.angle_beta   90.00
_cell.angle_gamma   90.00
#
_symmetry.space_group_name_H-M   'P 1'
#
loop_
_entity.id
_entity.type
_entity.pdbx_description
1 polymer ?
#
loop_
_entity_poly.entity_id
_entity_poly.type
_entity_poly.pdbx_seq_one_letter_code
_entity_poly.pdbx_strand_id
1 'polypeptide(L)'
;MRILLLTHAFNSLTQRLAAELRQRGHLVSVEFDISDSVTEEAAALFAPDLIVAPYLRRAIPESVWSRHVCLIVHPGVVGDRGPSALDWTIDAGRKEWGVTVLQAEAGMDAGPVWASASFAMRPATKASLYRHEVTQAATAAVLQAVKRFAAGNFVPQRPFSSQWQPLMKQADRTLNWQHDDSATVLRKINAADGFPGVADSPFGQPCHVFDAWPESTLRGAPGEVIAQRETALLRATCDGAVWIGHVKRPGSIKLPATLAFAEESVAVPHAPLPDWWRAPEPTWQDIAYEEADQVGFLHFEFYNGAMATGQCDRLRAALAWAKQRPTRVLVLLGGHDFWSNGIHLNVIEAASLNGGSAADESWRNINAMNDLALELITTSHQITVAAVGGNTGAGGCFLARAADQVWVREAVMLNPHYKNMGNLYGSEYWTYLLPRRVGLQAAKAIMHNRQPLTAQAALRIGFTDACLPGDVPTFRTEVATMASKLAGAPDFVAQLTIKNEARARDEAAKPLATYRTEEMTHMHRNFYGFDPSYHVARHHFVAKSLASWTPRHLALHRELDWNRP
;
A
#
# COMPACT_ATOMS: atom_id res chain seq x y z
N MET A 1 24.83 -17.48 -0.80
CA MET A 1 24.55 -17.43 0.64
C MET A 1 23.10 -17.78 0.89
N ARG A 2 22.83 -18.49 1.98
CA ARG A 2 21.52 -18.75 2.57
C ARG A 2 21.19 -17.61 3.54
N ILE A 3 20.15 -16.84 3.25
CA ILE A 3 19.73 -15.69 4.07
C ILE A 3 18.35 -15.97 4.65
N LEU A 4 18.24 -15.94 5.98
CA LEU A 4 16.96 -16.03 6.67
C LEU A 4 16.44 -14.63 6.97
N LEU A 5 15.25 -14.30 6.47
CA LEU A 5 14.54 -13.09 6.90
C LEU A 5 13.68 -13.40 8.12
N LEU A 6 14.05 -12.86 9.28
CA LEU A 6 13.29 -13.00 10.52
C LEU A 6 12.42 -11.76 10.74
N THR A 7 11.10 -11.90 10.71
CA THR A 7 10.20 -10.74 10.64
C THR A 7 8.91 -10.95 11.42
N HIS A 8 8.32 -9.91 12.00
CA HIS A 8 7.00 -10.00 12.61
C HIS A 8 5.88 -10.21 11.57
N ALA A 9 6.07 -9.70 10.34
CA ALA A 9 5.13 -9.85 9.24
C ALA A 9 5.83 -9.78 7.89
N PHE A 10 5.25 -10.38 6.84
CA PHE A 10 5.71 -10.22 5.45
C PHE A 10 5.24 -8.88 4.85
N ASN A 11 5.65 -7.77 5.48
CA ASN A 11 5.24 -6.40 5.15
C ASN A 11 5.90 -5.89 3.85
N SER A 12 5.66 -4.62 3.46
CA SER A 12 6.22 -4.04 2.22
C SER A 12 7.75 -4.07 2.18
N LEU A 13 8.42 -3.79 3.30
CA LEU A 13 9.89 -3.79 3.35
C LEU A 13 10.42 -5.22 3.19
N THR A 14 9.85 -6.18 3.92
CA THR A 14 10.28 -7.58 3.84
C THR A 14 10.07 -8.17 2.44
N GLN A 15 8.94 -7.86 1.79
CA GLN A 15 8.68 -8.25 0.40
C GLN A 15 9.76 -7.70 -0.54
N ARG A 16 10.08 -6.41 -0.40
CA ARG A 16 11.11 -5.75 -1.23
C ARG A 16 12.48 -6.39 -1.02
N LEU A 17 12.92 -6.56 0.23
CA LEU A 17 14.21 -7.15 0.54
C LEU A 17 14.31 -8.61 0.07
N ALA A 18 13.26 -9.41 0.25
CA ALA A 18 13.22 -10.78 -0.24
C ALA A 18 13.41 -10.83 -1.77
N ALA A 19 12.72 -9.96 -2.51
CA ALA A 19 12.84 -9.88 -3.96
C ALA A 19 14.25 -9.45 -4.41
N GLU A 20 14.80 -8.39 -3.80
CA GLU A 20 16.13 -7.87 -4.14
C GLU A 20 17.26 -8.86 -3.86
N LEU A 21 17.17 -9.58 -2.74
CA LEU A 21 18.16 -10.59 -2.37
C LEU A 21 18.08 -11.82 -3.29
N ARG A 22 16.86 -12.30 -3.59
CA ARG A 22 16.66 -13.41 -4.55
C ARG A 22 17.17 -13.07 -5.95
N GLN A 23 16.90 -11.85 -6.42
CA GLN A 23 17.38 -11.38 -7.73
C GLN A 23 18.92 -11.38 -7.82
N ARG A 24 19.62 -11.27 -6.69
CA ARG A 24 21.10 -11.34 -6.60
C ARG A 24 21.63 -12.76 -6.36
N GLY A 25 20.79 -13.77 -6.53
CA GLY A 25 21.18 -15.18 -6.44
C GLY A 25 21.31 -15.71 -5.00
N HIS A 26 20.79 -14.99 -4.00
CA HIS A 26 20.73 -15.53 -2.64
C HIS A 26 19.54 -16.49 -2.49
N LEU A 27 19.75 -17.57 -1.73
CA LEU A 27 18.66 -18.43 -1.28
C LEU A 27 18.00 -17.76 -0.07
N VAL A 28 16.75 -17.32 -0.21
CA VAL A 28 16.05 -16.54 0.81
C VAL A 28 14.83 -17.29 1.34
N SER A 29 14.90 -17.66 2.61
CA SER A 29 13.77 -18.16 3.39
C SER A 29 13.29 -17.07 4.36
N VAL A 30 12.02 -17.13 4.76
CA VAL A 30 11.42 -16.17 5.70
C VAL A 30 10.85 -16.94 6.87
N GLU A 31 11.07 -16.45 8.09
CA GLU A 31 10.40 -16.94 9.30
C GLU A 31 9.70 -15.78 10.02
N PHE A 32 8.50 -16.04 10.52
CA PHE A 32 7.80 -15.13 11.40
C PHE A 32 8.34 -15.19 12.83
N ASP A 33 8.63 -14.03 13.41
CA ASP A 33 9.00 -13.86 14.81
C ASP A 33 7.76 -14.05 15.70
N ILE A 34 7.47 -15.32 16.02
CA ILE A 34 6.32 -15.77 16.80
C ILE A 34 6.74 -16.07 18.25
N SER A 35 7.74 -16.94 18.42
CA SER A 35 8.35 -17.30 19.70
C SER A 35 9.83 -17.60 19.53
N ASP A 36 10.56 -17.65 20.65
CA ASP A 36 11.98 -17.97 20.67
C ASP A 36 12.22 -19.37 20.10
N SER A 37 11.43 -20.37 20.53
CA SER A 37 11.51 -21.75 20.03
C SER A 37 11.29 -21.87 18.52
N VAL A 38 10.36 -21.10 17.95
CA VAL A 38 10.09 -21.08 16.51
C VAL A 38 11.28 -20.47 15.76
N THR A 39 11.89 -19.42 16.32
CA THR A 39 13.07 -18.76 15.74
C THR A 39 14.30 -19.67 15.78
N GLU A 40 14.53 -20.34 16.90
CA GLU A 40 15.60 -21.31 17.09
C GLU A 40 15.48 -22.49 16.12
N GLU A 41 14.29 -23.05 16.00
CA GLU A 41 14.00 -24.14 15.07
C GLU A 41 14.25 -23.71 13.62
N ALA A 42 13.77 -22.53 13.21
CA ALA A 42 13.98 -22.03 11.86
C ALA A 42 15.47 -21.81 11.53
N ALA A 43 16.24 -21.27 12.48
CA ALA A 43 17.68 -21.13 12.33
C ALA A 43 18.37 -22.50 12.21
N ALA A 44 17.94 -23.50 12.98
CA ALA A 44 18.49 -24.86 12.91
C ALA A 44 18.14 -25.56 11.58
N LEU A 45 16.88 -25.49 11.14
CA LEU A 45 16.39 -26.14 9.91
C LEU A 45 16.99 -25.52 8.65
N PHE A 46 17.06 -24.19 8.59
CA PHE A 46 17.56 -23.49 7.42
C PHE A 46 19.09 -23.37 7.40
N ALA A 47 19.71 -23.37 8.59
CA ALA A 47 21.14 -23.15 8.80
C ALA A 47 21.67 -21.93 7.99
N PRO A 48 21.17 -20.72 8.28
CA PRO A 48 21.52 -19.52 7.51
C PRO A 48 23.00 -19.18 7.62
N ASP A 49 23.57 -18.66 6.54
CA ASP A 49 24.87 -17.99 6.61
C ASP A 49 24.69 -16.61 7.27
N LEU A 50 23.54 -15.96 7.06
CA LEU A 50 23.20 -14.63 7.55
C LEU A 50 21.71 -14.56 7.92
N ILE A 51 21.39 -13.91 9.04
CA ILE A 51 20.02 -13.56 9.41
C ILE A 51 19.84 -12.06 9.20
N VAL A 52 18.78 -11.65 8.50
CA VAL A 52 18.40 -10.24 8.36
C VAL A 52 17.01 -10.06 8.95
N ALA A 53 16.87 -9.09 9.85
CA ALA A 53 15.65 -8.82 10.58
C ALA A 53 15.07 -7.45 10.18
N PRO A 54 14.23 -7.40 9.13
CA PRO A 54 13.74 -6.14 8.56
C PRO A 54 12.62 -5.49 9.36
N TYR A 55 11.90 -6.26 10.18
CA TYR A 55 10.80 -5.77 11.00
C TYR A 55 10.58 -6.70 12.19
N LEU A 56 11.02 -6.31 13.38
CA LEU A 56 10.83 -7.07 14.60
C LEU A 56 9.95 -6.34 15.61
N ARG A 57 9.36 -7.11 16.53
CA ARG A 57 8.68 -6.59 17.73
C ARG A 57 9.21 -7.20 19.02
N ARG A 58 9.99 -8.27 18.93
CA ARG A 58 10.67 -8.93 20.05
C ARG A 58 12.17 -8.92 19.80
N ALA A 59 12.95 -9.12 20.87
CA ALA A 59 14.37 -9.37 20.75
C ALA A 59 14.58 -10.75 20.09
N ILE A 60 15.61 -10.85 19.25
CA ILE A 60 16.10 -12.15 18.78
C ILE A 60 16.70 -12.88 20.00
N PRO A 61 16.41 -14.18 20.22
CA PRO A 61 16.95 -14.89 21.37
C PRO A 61 18.48 -15.05 21.29
N GLU A 62 19.15 -15.01 22.46
CA GLU A 62 20.61 -15.13 22.57
C GLU A 62 21.15 -16.42 21.97
N SER A 63 20.42 -17.51 22.11
CA SER A 63 20.71 -18.80 21.48
C SER A 63 20.90 -18.72 19.96
N VAL A 64 20.33 -17.69 19.31
CA VAL A 64 20.42 -17.47 17.86
C VAL A 64 21.49 -16.42 17.52
N TRP A 65 21.42 -15.22 18.09
CA TRP A 65 22.35 -14.13 17.72
C TRP A 65 23.79 -14.32 18.24
N SER A 66 24.00 -15.17 19.26
CA SER A 66 25.35 -15.54 19.69
C SER A 66 26.05 -16.52 18.72
N ARG A 67 25.28 -17.18 17.83
CA ARG A 67 25.76 -18.22 16.91
C ARG A 67 25.75 -17.81 15.46
N HIS A 68 24.90 -16.86 15.09
CA HIS A 68 24.75 -16.35 13.73
C HIS A 68 24.92 -14.84 13.72
N VAL A 69 25.45 -14.30 12.63
CA VAL A 69 25.36 -12.85 12.41
C VAL A 69 23.91 -12.51 12.10
N CYS A 70 23.30 -11.73 12.99
CA CYS A 70 21.94 -11.21 12.84
C CYS A 70 22.00 -9.71 12.59
N LEU A 71 21.51 -9.26 11.43
CA LEU A 71 21.47 -7.85 11.06
C LEU A 71 20.05 -7.29 11.21
N ILE A 72 19.87 -6.34 12.12
CA ILE A 72 18.61 -5.66 12.40
C ILE A 72 18.53 -4.39 11.55
N VAL A 73 17.39 -4.18 10.89
CA VAL A 73 17.10 -2.94 10.18
C VAL A 73 16.38 -1.98 11.12
N HIS A 74 17.10 -0.97 11.60
CA HIS A 74 16.56 0.08 12.46
C HIS A 74 16.16 1.30 11.62
N PRO A 75 14.89 1.76 11.65
CA PRO A 75 14.43 2.93 10.89
C PRO A 75 14.85 4.25 11.57
N GLY A 76 16.12 4.36 11.93
CA GLY A 76 16.75 5.49 12.60
C GLY A 76 18.17 5.74 12.09
N VAL A 77 18.64 6.97 12.27
CA VAL A 77 20.03 7.37 11.98
C VAL A 77 21.01 6.63 12.88
N VAL A 78 22.30 6.66 12.53
CA VAL A 78 23.36 6.02 13.33
C VAL A 78 23.35 6.59 14.75
N GLY A 79 23.23 5.70 15.74
CA GLY A 79 23.16 6.06 17.16
C GLY A 79 21.74 6.27 17.71
N ASP A 80 20.72 6.36 16.85
CA ASP A 80 19.32 6.33 17.30
C ASP A 80 18.94 4.93 17.80
N ARG A 81 18.16 4.87 18.88
CA ARG A 81 17.75 3.61 19.52
C ARG A 81 16.31 3.70 20.00
N GLY A 82 15.59 2.58 19.91
CA GLY A 82 14.28 2.42 20.52
C GLY A 82 13.14 2.27 19.51
N PRO A 83 11.95 1.88 20.00
CA PRO A 83 10.91 1.28 19.17
C PRO A 83 10.03 2.28 18.38
N SER A 84 10.24 3.59 18.57
CA SER A 84 9.39 4.65 18.01
C SER A 84 10.19 5.72 17.25
N ALA A 85 11.31 5.33 16.63
CA ALA A 85 12.21 6.22 15.90
C ALA A 85 11.50 7.16 14.92
N LEU A 86 10.66 6.61 14.03
CA LEU A 86 9.91 7.42 13.06
C LEU A 86 8.82 8.28 13.72
N ASP A 87 8.19 7.80 14.78
CA ASP A 87 7.17 8.57 15.49
C ASP A 87 7.78 9.86 16.10
N TRP A 88 8.88 9.71 16.84
CA TRP A 88 9.59 10.85 17.45
C TRP A 88 10.16 11.80 16.42
N THR A 89 10.75 11.29 15.34
CA THR A 89 11.41 12.15 14.35
C THR A 89 10.41 12.99 13.55
N ILE A 90 9.22 12.43 13.24
CA ILE A 90 8.12 13.16 12.59
C ILE A 90 7.56 14.20 13.56
N ASP A 91 7.27 13.81 14.81
CA ASP A 91 6.71 14.73 15.82
C ASP A 91 7.64 15.92 16.12
N ALA A 92 8.95 15.64 16.20
CA ALA A 92 10.00 16.66 16.39
C ALA A 92 10.29 17.50 15.14
N GLY A 93 9.67 17.21 13.99
CA GLY A 93 9.83 18.00 12.75
C GLY A 93 11.25 17.97 12.17
N ARG A 94 12.00 16.86 12.36
CA ARG A 94 13.35 16.70 11.81
C ARG A 94 13.32 16.80 10.27
N LYS A 95 14.36 17.41 9.69
CA LYS A 95 14.49 17.63 8.23
C LYS A 95 15.27 16.53 7.52
N GLU A 96 16.09 15.80 8.25
CA GLU A 96 16.85 14.65 7.75
C GLU A 96 16.71 13.49 8.71
N TRP A 97 16.71 12.29 8.16
CA TRP A 97 16.67 11.04 8.91
C TRP A 97 17.44 9.95 8.17
N GLY A 98 17.29 8.69 8.59
CA GLY A 98 17.99 7.58 7.97
C GLY A 98 17.56 6.22 8.48
N VAL A 99 18.22 5.21 7.92
CA VAL A 99 18.14 3.81 8.33
C VAL A 99 19.53 3.31 8.67
N THR A 100 19.61 2.49 9.71
CA THR A 100 20.83 1.84 10.16
C THR A 100 20.64 0.34 10.17
N VAL A 101 21.58 -0.39 9.58
CA VAL A 101 21.67 -1.85 9.69
C VAL A 101 22.74 -2.17 10.72
N LEU A 102 22.31 -2.71 11.85
CA LEU A 102 23.16 -2.98 13.01
C LEU A 102 23.15 -4.47 13.36
N GLN A 103 24.21 -4.96 14.00
CA GLN A 103 24.26 -6.34 14.46
C GLN A 103 23.45 -6.52 15.75
N ALA A 104 22.71 -7.61 15.87
CA ALA A 104 22.03 -7.96 17.12
C ALA A 104 23.05 -8.29 18.22
N GLU A 105 22.75 -7.83 19.43
CA GLU A 105 23.44 -8.17 20.68
C GLU A 105 22.45 -8.05 21.85
N ALA A 106 22.92 -8.23 23.09
CA ALA A 106 22.08 -8.15 24.27
C ALA A 106 21.37 -6.78 24.44
N GLY A 107 22.02 -5.68 24.05
CA GLY A 107 21.43 -4.34 24.12
C GLY A 107 20.55 -4.02 22.91
N MET A 108 19.33 -3.54 23.15
CA MET A 108 18.42 -3.09 22.08
C MET A 108 19.03 -1.94 21.28
N ASP A 109 19.13 -2.13 19.97
CA ASP A 109 19.72 -1.19 18.99
C ASP A 109 21.14 -0.70 19.36
N ALA A 110 21.91 -1.48 20.13
CA ALA A 110 23.22 -1.05 20.66
C ALA A 110 24.42 -1.61 19.86
N GLY A 111 24.17 -2.57 18.98
CA GLY A 111 25.22 -3.30 18.29
C GLY A 111 25.98 -2.48 17.24
N PRO A 112 27.11 -3.02 16.76
CA PRO A 112 27.94 -2.34 15.77
C PRO A 112 27.21 -2.21 14.42
N VAL A 113 27.44 -1.08 13.76
CA VAL A 113 26.80 -0.69 12.50
C VAL A 113 27.50 -1.35 11.31
N TRP A 114 26.70 -2.03 10.51
CA TRP A 114 27.12 -2.69 9.28
C TRP A 114 26.95 -1.81 8.05
N ALA A 115 25.92 -0.97 8.01
CA ALA A 115 25.67 0.01 6.97
C ALA A 115 24.61 1.01 7.44
N SER A 116 24.54 2.17 6.79
CA SER A 116 23.49 3.16 6.99
C SER A 116 23.22 3.92 5.71
N ALA A 117 22.03 4.50 5.60
CA ALA A 117 21.66 5.40 4.51
C ALA A 117 20.75 6.52 5.05
N SER A 118 21.03 7.76 4.68
CA SER A 118 20.23 8.93 5.07
C SER A 118 19.25 9.35 3.98
N PHE A 119 18.25 10.14 4.35
CA PHE A 119 17.28 10.73 3.44
C PHE A 119 16.68 12.02 4.01
N ALA A 120 16.18 12.89 3.12
CA ALA A 120 15.42 14.07 3.50
C ALA A 120 14.01 13.71 3.95
N MET A 121 13.52 14.34 5.02
CA MET A 121 12.18 14.12 5.56
C MET A 121 11.14 14.93 4.80
N ARG A 122 10.11 14.24 4.27
CA ARG A 122 8.90 14.89 3.74
C ARG A 122 7.87 15.15 4.84
N PRO A 123 7.01 16.18 4.70
CA PRO A 123 5.84 16.36 5.55
C PRO A 123 4.76 15.33 5.19
N ALA A 124 4.98 14.08 5.58
CA ALA A 124 4.15 12.95 5.19
C ALA A 124 3.83 12.05 6.40
N THR A 125 2.86 11.17 6.22
CA THR A 125 2.53 10.15 7.22
C THR A 125 3.70 9.21 7.47
N LYS A 126 3.78 8.66 8.68
CA LYS A 126 4.76 7.63 9.04
C LYS A 126 4.70 6.44 8.09
N ALA A 127 3.50 6.01 7.73
CA ALA A 127 3.31 4.90 6.79
C ALA A 127 3.86 5.23 5.39
N SER A 128 3.69 6.46 4.91
CA SER A 128 4.25 6.91 3.62
C SER A 128 5.78 6.94 3.67
N LEU A 129 6.37 7.60 4.69
CA LEU A 129 7.84 7.62 4.87
C LEU A 129 8.43 6.20 4.97
N TYR A 130 7.73 5.30 5.66
CA TYR A 130 8.14 3.90 5.77
C TYR A 130 8.19 3.20 4.40
N ARG A 131 7.19 3.44 3.53
CA ARG A 131 7.04 2.79 2.22
C ARG A 131 7.96 3.35 1.15
N HIS A 132 8.37 4.61 1.27
CA HIS A 132 9.24 5.26 0.29
C HIS A 132 10.66 5.38 0.83
N GLU A 133 11.00 6.48 1.50
CA GLU A 133 12.36 6.82 1.88
C GLU A 133 13.02 5.77 2.76
N VAL A 134 12.32 5.28 3.79
CA VAL A 134 12.84 4.25 4.70
C VAL A 134 13.05 2.95 3.95
N THR A 135 12.11 2.52 3.10
CA THR A 135 12.25 1.27 2.34
C THR A 135 13.42 1.36 1.35
N GLN A 136 13.61 2.50 0.69
CA GLN A 136 14.73 2.73 -0.22
C GLN A 136 16.06 2.73 0.53
N ALA A 137 16.17 3.50 1.62
CA ALA A 137 17.36 3.57 2.46
C ALA A 137 17.69 2.21 3.11
N ALA A 138 16.68 1.50 3.62
CA ALA A 138 16.83 0.16 4.17
C ALA A 138 17.32 -0.84 3.13
N THR A 139 16.76 -0.80 1.91
CA THR A 139 17.21 -1.68 0.82
C THR A 139 18.67 -1.42 0.48
N ALA A 140 19.06 -0.15 0.31
CA ALA A 140 20.45 0.21 0.04
C ALA A 140 21.40 -0.24 1.16
N ALA A 141 21.04 0.03 2.42
CA ALA A 141 21.86 -0.32 3.58
C ALA A 141 21.97 -1.85 3.76
N VAL A 142 20.87 -2.60 3.61
CA VAL A 142 20.88 -4.07 3.72
C VAL A 142 21.75 -4.69 2.62
N LEU A 143 21.59 -4.26 1.37
CA LEU A 143 22.41 -4.78 0.27
C LEU A 143 23.91 -4.49 0.49
N GLN A 144 24.23 -3.31 1.00
CA GLN A 144 25.61 -2.95 1.36
C GLN A 144 26.15 -3.79 2.53
N ALA A 145 25.33 -4.04 3.55
CA ALA A 145 25.69 -4.87 4.70
C ALA A 145 25.90 -6.34 4.29
N VAL A 146 25.02 -6.89 3.44
CA VAL A 146 25.14 -8.25 2.89
C VAL A 146 26.41 -8.39 2.05
N LYS A 147 26.75 -7.38 1.23
CA LYS A 147 28.01 -7.34 0.47
C LYS A 147 29.24 -7.33 1.40
N ARG A 148 29.21 -6.53 2.47
CA ARG A 148 30.28 -6.47 3.49
C ARG A 148 30.43 -7.81 4.22
N PHE A 149 29.32 -8.45 4.56
CA PHE A 149 29.33 -9.77 5.19
C PHE A 149 29.94 -10.83 4.28
N ALA A 150 29.53 -10.88 3.02
CA ALA A 150 30.06 -11.81 2.03
C ALA A 150 31.57 -11.63 1.78
N ALA A 151 32.10 -10.41 1.90
CA ALA A 151 33.51 -10.12 1.74
C ALA A 151 34.39 -10.65 2.89
N GLY A 152 33.81 -10.88 4.08
CA GLY A 152 34.49 -11.51 5.24
C GLY A 152 35.57 -10.68 5.94
N ASN A 153 35.92 -9.50 5.42
CA ASN A 153 36.99 -8.63 5.94
C ASN A 153 36.50 -7.28 6.51
N PHE A 154 35.18 -7.06 6.51
CA PHE A 154 34.60 -5.83 7.05
C PHE A 154 34.48 -5.90 8.57
N VAL A 155 34.96 -4.88 9.27
CA VAL A 155 34.83 -4.74 10.73
C VAL A 155 33.74 -3.69 11.02
N PRO A 156 32.56 -4.07 11.54
CA PRO A 156 31.49 -3.13 11.84
C PRO A 156 31.87 -2.25 13.04
N GLN A 157 31.46 -0.99 13.03
CA GLN A 157 31.86 0.01 14.03
C GLN A 157 30.70 0.37 14.94
N ARG A 158 30.98 0.59 16.24
CA ARG A 158 29.97 1.12 17.16
C ARG A 158 29.77 2.62 16.91
N PRO A 159 28.54 3.13 17.08
CA PRO A 159 28.29 4.56 17.00
C PRO A 159 29.05 5.30 18.13
N PHE A 160 29.60 6.46 17.81
CA PHE A 160 30.32 7.31 18.80
C PHE A 160 29.39 7.83 19.89
N SER A 161 28.14 8.12 19.54
CA SER A 161 27.09 8.57 20.45
C SER A 161 25.82 7.76 20.21
N SER A 162 25.10 7.42 21.28
CA SER A 162 23.80 6.78 21.18
C SER A 162 22.74 7.56 21.94
N GLN A 163 21.54 7.69 21.37
CA GLN A 163 20.39 8.31 22.01
C GLN A 163 19.26 7.30 22.10
N TRP A 164 18.79 7.03 23.32
CA TRP A 164 17.62 6.20 23.57
C TRP A 164 16.34 7.04 23.49
N GLN A 165 15.39 6.60 22.67
CA GLN A 165 14.04 7.14 22.58
C GLN A 165 13.04 6.10 23.13
N PRO A 166 12.23 6.43 24.16
CA PRO A 166 11.27 5.49 24.70
C PRO A 166 10.13 5.20 23.70
N LEU A 167 9.34 4.16 23.97
CA LEU A 167 8.09 3.93 23.24
C LEU A 167 7.17 5.16 23.40
N MET A 168 6.78 5.78 22.27
CA MET A 168 5.87 6.92 22.28
C MET A 168 4.43 6.47 22.62
N LYS A 169 3.90 6.97 23.74
CA LYS A 169 2.57 6.64 24.29
C LYS A 169 1.52 7.63 23.78
N GLN A 170 0.23 7.35 24.04
CA GLN A 170 -0.86 8.28 23.67
C GLN A 170 -0.76 9.62 24.40
N ALA A 171 -0.22 9.65 25.63
CA ALA A 171 0.03 10.89 26.36
C ALA A 171 1.01 11.82 25.63
N ASP A 172 1.95 11.26 24.87
CA ASP A 172 2.91 12.04 24.07
C ASP A 172 2.29 12.57 22.77
N ARG A 173 1.12 12.05 22.36
CA ARG A 173 0.45 12.35 21.08
C ARG A 173 -0.75 13.30 21.23
N THR A 174 -1.00 13.83 22.42
CA THR A 174 -2.23 14.56 22.72
C THR A 174 -2.42 15.75 21.79
N LEU A 175 -3.61 15.83 21.17
CA LEU A 175 -4.06 16.98 20.40
C LEU A 175 -4.72 17.98 21.34
N ASN A 176 -4.20 19.20 21.37
CA ASN A 176 -4.83 20.31 22.07
C ASN A 176 -5.47 21.22 21.03
N TRP A 177 -6.69 20.90 20.60
CA TRP A 177 -7.38 21.63 19.53
C TRP A 177 -7.51 23.14 19.78
N GLN A 178 -7.46 23.58 21.04
CA GLN A 178 -7.52 25.01 21.39
C GLN A 178 -6.20 25.76 21.17
N HIS A 179 -5.06 25.06 21.11
CA HIS A 179 -3.73 25.67 21.06
C HIS A 179 -2.84 25.16 19.92
N ASP A 180 -3.05 23.92 19.48
CA ASP A 180 -2.32 23.34 18.36
C ASP A 180 -2.83 23.93 17.04
N ASP A 181 -1.90 24.50 16.29
CA ASP A 181 -2.14 24.92 14.90
C ASP A 181 -2.32 23.72 13.97
N SER A 182 -2.84 23.98 12.78
CA SER A 182 -3.11 22.95 11.76
C SER A 182 -1.87 22.15 11.41
N ALA A 183 -0.70 22.80 11.34
CA ALA A 183 0.57 22.15 11.06
C ALA A 183 1.01 21.18 12.18
N THR A 184 0.76 21.53 13.44
CA THR A 184 1.06 20.69 14.60
C THR A 184 0.10 19.52 14.70
N VAL A 185 -1.20 19.74 14.48
CA VAL A 185 -2.19 18.65 14.42
C VAL A 185 -1.83 17.66 13.31
N LEU A 186 -1.54 18.15 12.10
CA LEU A 186 -1.09 17.31 10.98
C LEU A 186 0.16 16.49 11.34
N ARG A 187 1.17 17.12 11.94
CA ARG A 187 2.42 16.46 12.32
C ARG A 187 2.20 15.33 13.35
N LYS A 188 1.40 15.59 14.38
CA LYS A 188 1.05 14.60 15.42
C LYS A 188 0.28 13.41 14.83
N ILE A 189 -0.71 13.68 13.97
CA ILE A 189 -1.47 12.60 13.30
C ILE A 189 -0.57 11.83 12.34
N ASN A 190 0.24 12.52 11.54
CA ASN A 190 1.19 11.90 10.62
C ASN A 190 2.19 10.96 11.33
N ALA A 191 2.69 11.33 12.52
CA ALA A 191 3.57 10.49 13.33
C ALA A 191 2.91 9.17 13.79
N ALA A 192 1.58 9.15 13.90
CA ALA A 192 0.80 8.00 14.35
C ALA A 192 0.02 7.29 13.22
N ASP A 193 0.06 7.80 11.99
CA ASP A 193 -0.72 7.26 10.88
C ASP A 193 -0.12 5.92 10.37
N GLY A 194 -1.01 5.02 9.97
CA GLY A 194 -0.80 3.57 9.84
C GLY A 194 -1.13 2.87 11.16
N PHE A 195 -0.43 3.24 12.22
CA PHE A 195 -0.57 2.75 13.60
C PHE A 195 0.26 3.61 14.56
N PRO A 196 -0.19 3.94 15.80
CA PRO A 196 -1.44 3.49 16.44
C PRO A 196 -2.65 4.40 16.20
N GLY A 197 -2.47 5.54 15.53
CA GLY A 197 -3.43 6.65 15.50
C GLY A 197 -3.31 7.53 16.74
N VAL A 198 -3.94 8.69 16.71
CA VAL A 198 -3.94 9.65 17.82
C VAL A 198 -5.29 9.61 18.53
N ALA A 199 -5.29 9.43 19.85
CA ALA A 199 -6.51 9.45 20.64
C ALA A 199 -7.20 10.82 20.56
N ASP A 200 -8.50 10.80 20.32
CA ASP A 200 -9.32 12.00 20.14
C ASP A 200 -10.80 11.71 20.43
N SER A 201 -11.64 12.75 20.43
CA SER A 201 -13.08 12.61 20.73
C SER A 201 -13.99 13.57 19.94
N PRO A 202 -14.06 13.49 18.60
CA PRO A 202 -15.06 14.22 17.83
C PRO A 202 -16.47 13.86 18.32
N PHE A 203 -17.36 14.85 18.41
CA PHE A 203 -18.71 14.70 18.98
C PHE A 203 -18.76 14.15 20.42
N GLY A 204 -17.65 14.28 21.17
CA GLY A 204 -17.53 13.70 22.52
C GLY A 204 -17.36 12.17 22.52
N GLN A 205 -17.19 11.53 21.36
CA GLN A 205 -17.09 10.08 21.21
C GLN A 205 -15.63 9.65 21.02
N PRO A 206 -15.07 8.79 21.88
CA PRO A 206 -13.66 8.42 21.81
C PRO A 206 -13.32 7.65 20.53
N CYS A 207 -12.18 7.98 19.92
CA CYS A 207 -11.63 7.26 18.78
C CYS A 207 -10.11 7.46 18.68
N HIS A 208 -9.48 6.79 17.72
CA HIS A 208 -8.16 7.15 17.23
C HIS A 208 -8.29 7.68 15.80
N VAL A 209 -7.69 8.84 15.51
CA VAL A 209 -7.74 9.49 14.19
C VAL A 209 -6.52 9.16 13.33
N PHE A 210 -6.73 9.16 12.01
CA PHE A 210 -5.78 8.84 10.94
C PHE A 210 -6.10 9.68 9.70
N ASP A 211 -5.23 9.64 8.68
CA ASP A 211 -5.49 10.18 7.36
C ASP A 211 -5.83 11.68 7.41
N ALA A 212 -4.91 12.45 8.01
CA ALA A 212 -5.08 13.88 8.19
C ALA A 212 -4.67 14.67 6.94
N TRP A 213 -5.51 15.61 6.51
CA TRP A 213 -5.25 16.48 5.35
C TRP A 213 -5.42 17.95 5.72
N PRO A 214 -4.63 18.86 5.11
CA PRO A 214 -4.76 20.29 5.34
C PRO A 214 -6.10 20.83 4.81
N GLU A 215 -6.58 21.93 5.40
CA GLU A 215 -7.68 22.74 4.88
C GLU A 215 -7.30 24.23 4.89
N SER A 216 -7.34 24.86 3.73
CA SER A 216 -6.84 26.23 3.58
C SER A 216 -7.92 27.30 3.76
N THR A 217 -9.19 26.97 3.53
CA THR A 217 -10.29 27.95 3.38
C THR A 217 -11.31 27.91 4.52
N LEU A 218 -11.79 26.73 4.89
CA LEU A 218 -12.84 26.59 5.90
C LEU A 218 -12.28 26.80 7.31
N ARG A 219 -13.07 27.43 8.18
CA ARG A 219 -12.73 27.79 9.56
C ARG A 219 -13.95 27.61 10.47
N GLY A 220 -13.73 27.44 11.76
CA GLY A 220 -14.77 27.40 12.79
C GLY A 220 -14.18 27.44 14.19
N ALA A 221 -14.96 27.11 15.22
CA ALA A 221 -14.47 27.15 16.59
C ALA A 221 -13.47 26.00 16.85
N PRO A 222 -12.30 26.22 17.48
CA PRO A 222 -11.31 25.18 17.62
C PRO A 222 -11.85 23.94 18.36
N GLY A 223 -11.65 22.77 17.76
CA GLY A 223 -12.16 21.49 18.23
C GLY A 223 -13.54 21.10 17.69
N GLU A 224 -14.26 22.00 17.01
CA GLU A 224 -15.56 21.73 16.39
C GLU A 224 -15.41 20.91 15.09
N VAL A 225 -16.34 19.98 14.83
CA VAL A 225 -16.49 19.35 13.52
C VAL A 225 -17.39 20.21 12.65
N ILE A 226 -16.83 20.82 11.61
CA ILE A 226 -17.47 21.95 10.90
C ILE A 226 -17.97 21.60 9.50
N ALA A 227 -17.47 20.52 8.90
CA ALA A 227 -17.90 20.06 7.59
C ALA A 227 -17.63 18.56 7.39
N GLN A 228 -18.25 18.00 6.36
CA GLN A 228 -17.94 16.68 5.84
C GLN A 228 -17.79 16.71 4.32
N ARG A 229 -16.96 15.81 3.81
CA ARG A 229 -16.79 15.56 2.38
C ARG A 229 -16.56 14.09 2.19
N GLU A 230 -17.54 13.42 1.59
CA GLU A 230 -17.44 12.03 1.16
C GLU A 230 -17.12 11.08 2.34
N THR A 231 -15.86 10.66 2.50
CA THR A 231 -15.41 9.77 3.56
C THR A 231 -14.83 10.51 4.78
N ALA A 232 -14.60 11.82 4.69
CA ALA A 232 -13.85 12.61 5.65
C ALA A 232 -14.70 13.63 6.43
N LEU A 233 -14.28 13.90 7.68
CA LEU A 233 -14.80 14.95 8.54
C LEU A 233 -13.76 16.07 8.70
N LEU A 234 -14.20 17.32 8.71
CA LEU A 234 -13.35 18.49 8.91
C LEU A 234 -13.44 18.98 10.35
N ARG A 235 -12.29 19.13 11.01
CA ARG A 235 -12.22 19.62 12.39
C ARG A 235 -11.39 20.89 12.50
N ALA A 236 -11.96 21.92 13.12
CA ALA A 236 -11.30 23.22 13.28
C ALA A 236 -10.15 23.16 14.30
N THR A 237 -9.07 23.88 14.02
CA THR A 237 -7.89 24.08 14.87
C THR A 237 -7.84 25.55 15.33
N CYS A 238 -6.81 25.95 16.07
CA CYS A 238 -6.70 27.33 16.55
C CYS A 238 -6.48 28.38 15.43
N ASP A 239 -5.95 27.96 14.27
CA ASP A 239 -5.61 28.82 13.13
C ASP A 239 -6.36 28.46 11.83
N GLY A 240 -7.12 27.36 11.83
CA GLY A 240 -7.44 26.64 10.62
C GLY A 240 -8.44 25.51 10.80
N ALA A 241 -8.25 24.47 10.01
CA ALA A 241 -8.92 23.19 10.16
C ALA A 241 -8.07 22.06 9.54
N VAL A 242 -8.36 20.84 9.95
CA VAL A 242 -7.74 19.62 9.44
C VAL A 242 -8.82 18.60 9.13
N TRP A 243 -8.78 18.04 7.93
CA TRP A 243 -9.63 16.93 7.53
C TRP A 243 -9.11 15.64 8.14
N ILE A 244 -10.03 14.78 8.58
CA ILE A 244 -9.77 13.46 9.14
C ILE A 244 -10.50 12.45 8.24
N GLY A 245 -9.73 11.68 7.47
CA GLY A 245 -10.29 10.70 6.54
C GLY A 245 -10.71 9.39 7.21
N HIS A 246 -10.01 8.98 8.26
CA HIS A 246 -10.22 7.66 8.89
C HIS A 246 -10.14 7.70 10.41
N VAL A 247 -10.95 6.89 11.06
CA VAL A 247 -10.95 6.73 12.53
C VAL A 247 -11.08 5.27 12.94
N LYS A 248 -10.70 4.97 14.20
CA LYS A 248 -10.98 3.69 14.86
C LYS A 248 -11.63 3.93 16.22
N ARG A 249 -12.93 3.63 16.35
CA ARG A 249 -13.65 3.66 17.64
C ARG A 249 -13.22 2.48 18.54
N PRO A 250 -13.34 2.57 19.87
CA PRO A 250 -13.12 1.46 20.79
C PRO A 250 -13.91 0.21 20.38
N GLY A 251 -13.28 -0.96 20.43
CA GLY A 251 -13.91 -2.23 20.03
C GLY A 251 -14.21 -2.37 18.53
N SER A 252 -13.88 -1.36 17.71
CA SER A 252 -14.15 -1.36 16.27
C SER A 252 -12.87 -1.50 15.44
N ILE A 253 -13.02 -1.41 14.13
CA ILE A 253 -11.97 -1.45 13.13
C ILE A 253 -11.76 -0.05 12.54
N LYS A 254 -10.66 0.15 11.80
CA LYS A 254 -10.39 1.44 11.16
C LYS A 254 -11.32 1.62 9.96
N LEU A 255 -12.10 2.70 9.93
CA LEU A 255 -13.10 3.00 8.90
C LEU A 255 -13.01 4.46 8.44
N PRO A 256 -13.58 4.78 7.25
CA PRO A 256 -13.90 6.16 6.88
C PRO A 256 -14.56 6.92 8.03
N ALA A 257 -14.17 8.18 8.24
CA ALA A 257 -14.66 8.97 9.37
C ALA A 257 -16.18 9.15 9.34
N THR A 258 -16.75 9.43 8.17
CA THR A 258 -18.21 9.56 7.99
C THR A 258 -18.95 8.24 8.20
N LEU A 259 -18.33 7.09 7.91
CA LEU A 259 -18.93 5.78 8.17
C LEU A 259 -18.86 5.40 9.66
N ALA A 260 -17.76 5.72 10.33
CA ALA A 260 -17.59 5.43 11.76
C ALA A 260 -18.48 6.29 12.66
N PHE A 261 -18.84 7.48 12.19
CA PHE A 261 -19.74 8.44 12.84
C PHE A 261 -20.98 8.68 11.99
N ALA A 262 -21.58 7.62 11.44
CA ALA A 262 -22.67 7.73 10.48
C ALA A 262 -23.85 8.53 11.04
N GLU A 263 -24.28 8.25 12.28
CA GLU A 263 -25.39 8.97 12.92
C GLU A 263 -25.03 10.44 13.21
N GLU A 264 -23.83 10.69 13.74
CA GLU A 264 -23.37 12.02 14.12
C GLU A 264 -23.12 12.90 12.87
N SER A 265 -22.68 12.30 11.77
CA SER A 265 -22.37 13.00 10.52
C SER A 265 -23.60 13.53 9.79
N VAL A 266 -24.80 13.03 10.06
CA VAL A 266 -26.05 13.50 9.39
C VAL A 266 -26.26 15.01 9.59
N ALA A 267 -25.90 15.53 10.76
CA ALA A 267 -26.06 16.95 11.09
C ALA A 267 -24.88 17.83 10.62
N VAL A 268 -23.81 17.24 10.10
CA VAL A 268 -22.61 17.97 9.69
C VAL A 268 -22.79 18.52 8.28
N PRO A 269 -22.54 19.83 8.03
CA PRO A 269 -22.67 20.41 6.69
C PRO A 269 -21.77 19.73 5.64
N HIS A 270 -22.30 19.46 4.44
CA HIS A 270 -21.49 19.01 3.32
C HIS A 270 -20.72 20.18 2.69
N ALA A 271 -19.43 19.97 2.40
CA ALA A 271 -18.59 20.92 1.67
C ALA A 271 -18.13 20.33 0.33
N PRO A 272 -19.02 20.16 -0.68
CA PRO A 272 -18.68 19.54 -1.95
C PRO A 272 -17.68 20.37 -2.75
N LEU A 273 -16.93 19.72 -3.64
CA LEU A 273 -16.09 20.37 -4.65
C LEU A 273 -16.81 20.36 -6.01
N PRO A 274 -16.55 21.35 -6.88
CA PRO A 274 -17.16 21.38 -8.21
C PRO A 274 -16.54 20.32 -9.13
N ASP A 275 -17.38 19.48 -9.72
CA ASP A 275 -17.01 18.41 -10.65
C ASP A 275 -15.90 17.51 -10.08
N TRP A 276 -14.83 17.34 -10.85
CA TRP A 276 -13.67 16.52 -10.51
C TRP A 276 -12.36 17.28 -10.61
N TRP A 277 -12.38 18.60 -10.85
CA TRP A 277 -11.15 19.37 -10.98
C TRP A 277 -10.33 19.35 -9.70
N ARG A 278 -9.01 19.28 -9.83
CA ARG A 278 -8.09 19.51 -8.70
C ARG A 278 -8.42 20.85 -8.04
N ALA A 279 -8.62 20.82 -6.73
CA ALA A 279 -8.79 22.04 -5.95
C ALA A 279 -7.54 22.92 -6.06
N PRO A 280 -7.68 24.24 -6.28
CA PRO A 280 -6.53 25.13 -6.43
C PRO A 280 -5.76 25.32 -5.11
N GLU A 281 -6.44 25.13 -3.98
CA GLU A 281 -5.89 25.26 -2.64
C GLU A 281 -5.91 23.90 -1.91
N PRO A 282 -4.96 23.64 -0.99
CA PRO A 282 -4.95 22.41 -0.20
C PRO A 282 -6.25 22.19 0.57
N THR A 283 -6.90 21.06 0.29
CA THR A 283 -8.12 20.57 0.93
C THR A 283 -8.19 19.04 0.74
N TRP A 284 -9.08 18.34 1.47
CA TRP A 284 -9.24 16.90 1.29
C TRP A 284 -9.95 16.59 -0.04
N GLN A 285 -9.26 15.93 -0.95
CA GLN A 285 -9.83 15.55 -2.24
C GLN A 285 -9.24 14.21 -2.67
N ASP A 286 -9.98 13.14 -2.42
CA ASP A 286 -9.55 11.79 -2.76
C ASP A 286 -9.59 11.52 -4.27
N ILE A 287 -10.46 12.17 -5.05
CA ILE A 287 -10.49 12.06 -6.51
C ILE A 287 -10.33 13.44 -7.12
N ALA A 288 -9.36 13.61 -8.02
CA ALA A 288 -9.32 14.81 -8.84
C ALA A 288 -8.66 14.64 -10.20
N TYR A 289 -8.92 15.60 -11.06
CA TYR A 289 -8.58 15.63 -12.45
C TYR A 289 -7.81 16.91 -12.81
N GLU A 290 -6.79 16.73 -13.64
CA GLU A 290 -5.94 17.80 -14.18
C GLU A 290 -5.77 17.57 -15.68
N GLU A 291 -5.58 18.65 -16.44
CA GLU A 291 -5.27 18.57 -17.87
C GLU A 291 -3.93 19.27 -18.14
N ALA A 292 -3.11 18.66 -19.00
CA ALA A 292 -1.98 19.33 -19.62
C ALA A 292 -1.95 18.96 -21.10
N ASP A 293 -2.05 19.97 -21.96
CA ASP A 293 -2.16 19.83 -23.41
C ASP A 293 -3.30 18.87 -23.82
N GLN A 294 -2.94 17.72 -24.39
CA GLN A 294 -3.86 16.69 -24.88
C GLN A 294 -3.94 15.49 -23.94
N VAL A 295 -3.52 15.65 -22.67
CA VAL A 295 -3.48 14.59 -21.67
C VAL A 295 -4.34 14.98 -20.47
N GLY A 296 -5.27 14.10 -20.11
CA GLY A 296 -6.01 14.16 -18.85
C GLY A 296 -5.36 13.27 -17.80
N PHE A 297 -5.27 13.74 -16.56
CA PHE A 297 -4.72 13.01 -15.42
C PHE A 297 -5.81 12.86 -14.36
N LEU A 298 -6.31 11.64 -14.17
CA LEU A 298 -7.31 11.31 -13.15
C LEU A 298 -6.63 10.64 -11.97
N HIS A 299 -6.61 11.32 -10.84
CA HIS A 299 -6.02 10.88 -9.58
C HIS A 299 -7.09 10.30 -8.65
N PHE A 300 -6.74 9.23 -7.94
CA PHE A 300 -7.56 8.68 -6.86
C PHE A 300 -6.70 8.20 -5.67
N GLU A 301 -6.73 8.95 -4.57
CA GLU A 301 -5.95 8.73 -3.36
C GLU A 301 -6.81 8.08 -2.26
N PHE A 302 -7.23 6.84 -2.53
CA PHE A 302 -7.93 6.05 -1.54
C PHE A 302 -6.97 5.54 -0.47
N TYR A 303 -7.31 5.78 0.81
CA TYR A 303 -6.48 5.40 1.94
C TYR A 303 -6.15 3.89 1.94
N ASN A 304 -4.87 3.55 2.07
CA ASN A 304 -4.33 2.19 1.89
C ASN A 304 -4.66 1.51 0.54
N GLY A 305 -5.08 2.26 -0.48
CA GLY A 305 -5.50 1.73 -1.78
C GLY A 305 -6.77 0.87 -1.72
N ALA A 306 -7.49 0.87 -0.60
CA ALA A 306 -8.71 0.07 -0.43
C ALA A 306 -9.90 0.81 -1.06
N MET A 307 -10.64 0.15 -1.95
CA MET A 307 -11.68 0.78 -2.75
C MET A 307 -13.07 0.34 -2.27
N ALA A 308 -13.74 1.17 -1.46
CA ALA A 308 -15.09 0.86 -1.01
C ALA A 308 -16.09 0.97 -2.16
N THR A 309 -17.27 0.35 -2.03
CA THR A 309 -18.32 0.40 -3.07
C THR A 309 -18.57 1.83 -3.56
N GLY A 310 -18.85 2.77 -2.65
CA GLY A 310 -19.08 4.17 -3.01
C GLY A 310 -17.86 4.90 -3.61
N GLN A 311 -16.63 4.49 -3.25
CA GLN A 311 -15.41 5.03 -3.85
C GLN A 311 -15.23 4.52 -5.29
N CYS A 312 -15.52 3.24 -5.56
CA CYS A 312 -15.55 2.70 -6.91
C CYS A 312 -16.58 3.43 -7.78
N ASP A 313 -17.78 3.67 -7.25
CA ASP A 313 -18.84 4.38 -7.97
C ASP A 313 -18.46 5.83 -8.29
N ARG A 314 -17.88 6.56 -7.31
CA ARG A 314 -17.37 7.92 -7.52
C ARG A 314 -16.24 7.96 -8.54
N LEU A 315 -15.30 7.02 -8.48
CA LEU A 315 -14.21 6.94 -9.46
C LEU A 315 -14.72 6.58 -10.86
N ARG A 316 -15.75 5.73 -10.97
CA ARG A 316 -16.41 5.42 -12.24
C ARG A 316 -17.09 6.67 -12.82
N ALA A 317 -17.77 7.46 -11.98
CA ALA A 317 -18.37 8.72 -12.39
C ALA A 317 -17.32 9.75 -12.85
N ALA A 318 -16.21 9.85 -12.12
CA ALA A 318 -15.08 10.72 -12.48
C ALA A 318 -14.41 10.27 -13.79
N LEU A 319 -14.26 8.97 -14.01
CA LEU A 319 -13.76 8.40 -15.25
C LEU A 319 -14.71 8.70 -16.43
N ALA A 320 -16.01 8.49 -16.26
CA ALA A 320 -17.01 8.80 -17.28
C ALA A 320 -17.00 10.30 -17.64
N TRP A 321 -16.84 11.18 -16.65
CA TRP A 321 -16.68 12.62 -16.87
C TRP A 321 -15.35 12.95 -17.56
N ALA A 322 -14.23 12.37 -17.14
CA ALA A 322 -12.90 12.57 -17.73
C ALA A 322 -12.85 12.12 -19.19
N LYS A 323 -13.62 11.09 -19.56
CA LYS A 323 -13.78 10.64 -20.95
C LYS A 323 -14.49 11.68 -21.82
N GLN A 324 -15.30 12.58 -21.27
CA GLN A 324 -15.96 13.63 -22.06
C GLN A 324 -15.03 14.81 -22.39
N ARG A 325 -13.84 14.83 -21.79
CA ARG A 325 -12.86 15.90 -21.96
C ARG A 325 -12.16 15.80 -23.32
N PRO A 326 -11.76 16.94 -23.94
CA PRO A 326 -11.16 16.96 -25.27
C PRO A 326 -9.67 16.57 -25.24
N THR A 327 -9.32 15.52 -24.49
CA THR A 327 -7.95 14.99 -24.39
C THR A 327 -7.82 13.70 -25.19
N ARG A 328 -6.61 13.39 -25.66
CA ARG A 328 -6.28 12.18 -26.45
C ARG A 328 -5.83 11.01 -25.58
N VAL A 329 -5.15 11.31 -24.48
CA VAL A 329 -4.65 10.31 -23.53
C VAL A 329 -5.25 10.59 -22.16
N LEU A 330 -5.72 9.53 -21.51
CA LEU A 330 -6.23 9.58 -20.15
C LEU A 330 -5.36 8.72 -19.23
N VAL A 331 -4.68 9.36 -18.29
CA VAL A 331 -3.80 8.70 -17.32
C VAL A 331 -4.52 8.55 -15.99
N LEU A 332 -4.68 7.32 -15.54
CA LEU A 332 -5.18 6.98 -14.21
C LEU A 332 -4.02 6.86 -13.24
N LEU A 333 -3.91 7.83 -12.35
CA LEU A 333 -2.99 7.87 -11.23
C LEU A 333 -3.73 7.42 -9.98
N GLY A 334 -3.18 6.46 -9.24
CA GLY A 334 -3.65 6.20 -7.89
C GLY A 334 -3.07 7.21 -6.89
N GLY A 335 -3.11 6.84 -5.61
CA GLY A 335 -2.53 7.63 -4.53
C GLY A 335 -1.00 7.60 -4.53
N HIS A 336 -0.40 8.41 -3.64
CA HIS A 336 1.06 8.46 -3.51
C HIS A 336 1.67 7.12 -3.09
N ASP A 337 1.02 6.40 -2.18
CA ASP A 337 1.55 5.17 -1.58
C ASP A 337 1.06 3.88 -2.25
N PHE A 338 -0.15 3.92 -2.80
CA PHE A 338 -0.82 2.78 -3.41
C PHE A 338 -1.54 3.21 -4.67
N TRP A 339 -1.47 2.37 -5.70
CA TRP A 339 -2.37 2.53 -6.83
C TRP A 339 -3.75 1.95 -6.50
N SER A 340 -3.82 0.65 -6.20
CA SER A 340 -5.03 0.01 -5.67
C SER A 340 -4.69 -1.34 -5.01
N ASN A 341 -5.38 -1.69 -3.94
CA ASN A 341 -5.36 -3.01 -3.31
C ASN A 341 -6.69 -3.77 -3.48
N GLY A 342 -7.59 -3.26 -4.32
CA GLY A 342 -8.91 -3.83 -4.58
C GLY A 342 -9.96 -3.49 -3.53
N ILE A 343 -10.95 -4.38 -3.37
CA ILE A 343 -12.12 -4.20 -2.50
C ILE A 343 -11.76 -3.79 -1.06
N HIS A 344 -12.63 -3.00 -0.43
CA HIS A 344 -12.35 -2.43 0.89
C HIS A 344 -12.76 -3.36 2.03
N LEU A 345 -11.85 -4.28 2.38
CA LEU A 345 -12.09 -5.32 3.39
C LEU A 345 -12.57 -4.81 4.74
N ASN A 346 -12.14 -3.63 5.21
CA ASN A 346 -12.65 -3.08 6.46
C ASN A 346 -14.11 -2.61 6.36
N VAL A 347 -14.53 -2.01 5.25
CA VAL A 347 -15.94 -1.58 5.05
C VAL A 347 -16.82 -2.82 4.91
N ILE A 348 -16.34 -3.83 4.18
CA ILE A 348 -16.98 -5.15 4.10
C ILE A 348 -17.15 -5.80 5.47
N GLU A 349 -16.10 -5.83 6.29
CA GLU A 349 -16.18 -6.41 7.63
C GLU A 349 -17.14 -5.61 8.53
N ALA A 350 -17.09 -4.28 8.48
CA ALA A 350 -18.00 -3.41 9.24
C ALA A 350 -19.47 -3.64 8.90
N ALA A 351 -19.80 -3.97 7.64
CA ALA A 351 -21.17 -4.31 7.26
C ALA A 351 -21.73 -5.49 8.07
N SER A 352 -20.89 -6.47 8.43
CA SER A 352 -21.32 -7.59 9.30
C SER A 352 -21.41 -7.23 10.79
N LEU A 353 -20.74 -6.17 11.23
CA LEU A 353 -20.76 -5.73 12.63
C LEU A 353 -22.01 -4.89 12.95
N ASN A 354 -22.63 -4.27 11.94
CA ASN A 354 -23.76 -3.36 12.09
C ASN A 354 -25.10 -3.99 11.65
N GLY A 355 -25.25 -5.32 11.83
CA GLY A 355 -26.48 -6.05 11.49
C GLY A 355 -26.71 -6.32 10.00
N GLY A 356 -25.74 -5.98 9.14
CA GLY A 356 -25.74 -6.31 7.72
C GLY A 356 -24.95 -7.58 7.39
N SER A 357 -24.59 -7.74 6.12
CA SER A 357 -23.89 -8.92 5.60
C SER A 357 -22.58 -8.52 4.92
N ALA A 358 -21.47 -9.11 5.38
CA ALA A 358 -20.19 -8.96 4.70
C ALA A 358 -20.20 -9.63 3.31
N ALA A 359 -21.00 -10.67 3.08
CA ALA A 359 -21.14 -11.27 1.76
C ALA A 359 -21.80 -10.29 0.78
N ASP A 360 -22.86 -9.59 1.22
CA ASP A 360 -23.58 -8.61 0.40
C ASP A 360 -22.73 -7.37 0.12
N GLU A 361 -21.98 -6.87 1.10
CA GLU A 361 -21.03 -5.79 0.84
C GLU A 361 -19.89 -6.24 -0.07
N SER A 362 -19.40 -7.48 0.04
CA SER A 362 -18.40 -8.03 -0.89
C SER A 362 -18.95 -8.09 -2.32
N TRP A 363 -20.20 -8.54 -2.47
CA TRP A 363 -20.89 -8.63 -3.76
C TRP A 363 -21.12 -7.26 -4.39
N ARG A 364 -21.55 -6.27 -3.61
CA ARG A 364 -21.69 -4.87 -4.08
C ARG A 364 -20.33 -4.30 -4.48
N ASN A 365 -19.31 -4.48 -3.65
CA ASN A 365 -17.99 -3.89 -3.89
C ASN A 365 -17.32 -4.47 -5.14
N ILE A 366 -17.39 -5.79 -5.36
CA ILE A 366 -16.81 -6.40 -6.57
C ILE A 366 -17.58 -5.98 -7.83
N ASN A 367 -18.91 -5.80 -7.75
CA ASN A 367 -19.68 -5.30 -8.89
C ASN A 367 -19.30 -3.86 -9.23
N ALA A 368 -19.20 -2.98 -8.23
CA ALA A 368 -18.77 -1.60 -8.45
C ALA A 368 -17.34 -1.52 -9.03
N MET A 369 -16.43 -2.40 -8.57
CA MET A 369 -15.07 -2.49 -9.11
C MET A 369 -15.06 -3.01 -10.56
N ASN A 370 -15.92 -3.97 -10.89
CA ASN A 370 -16.14 -4.43 -12.26
C ASN A 370 -16.76 -3.36 -13.16
N ASP A 371 -17.70 -2.58 -12.66
CA ASP A 371 -18.31 -1.48 -13.42
C ASP A 371 -17.26 -0.41 -13.75
N LEU A 372 -16.36 -0.11 -12.81
CA LEU A 372 -15.21 0.75 -13.04
C LEU A 372 -14.25 0.16 -14.09
N ALA A 373 -13.92 -1.13 -14.00
CA ALA A 373 -13.06 -1.79 -14.99
C ALA A 373 -13.70 -1.76 -16.39
N LEU A 374 -15.00 -2.02 -16.49
CA LEU A 374 -15.74 -1.96 -17.74
C LEU A 374 -15.75 -0.56 -18.35
N GLU A 375 -15.98 0.47 -17.54
CA GLU A 375 -15.94 1.88 -17.95
C GLU A 375 -14.56 2.23 -18.56
N LEU A 376 -13.48 1.68 -18.01
CA LEU A 376 -12.12 1.86 -18.51
C LEU A 376 -11.88 1.11 -19.83
N ILE A 377 -12.20 -0.19 -19.88
CA ILE A 377 -12.03 -1.06 -21.06
C ILE A 377 -12.77 -0.52 -22.28
N THR A 378 -13.95 0.07 -22.07
CA THR A 378 -14.83 0.56 -23.14
C THR A 378 -14.53 1.98 -23.59
N THR A 379 -13.42 2.58 -23.14
CA THR A 379 -12.96 3.88 -23.63
C THR A 379 -12.47 3.76 -25.08
N SER A 380 -13.14 4.41 -26.03
CA SER A 380 -12.88 4.22 -27.47
C SER A 380 -12.23 5.41 -28.18
N HIS A 381 -12.24 6.59 -27.57
CA HIS A 381 -11.76 7.84 -28.18
C HIS A 381 -10.48 8.40 -27.53
N GLN A 382 -10.02 7.77 -26.45
CA GLN A 382 -8.77 8.06 -25.77
C GLN A 382 -7.91 6.80 -25.66
N ILE A 383 -6.60 6.96 -25.60
CA ILE A 383 -5.70 5.91 -25.12
C ILE A 383 -5.58 6.04 -23.59
N THR A 384 -5.81 4.95 -22.86
CA THR A 384 -5.82 4.93 -21.40
C THR A 384 -4.53 4.35 -20.84
N VAL A 385 -4.01 4.96 -19.77
CA VAL A 385 -2.77 4.54 -19.12
C VAL A 385 -3.01 4.38 -17.62
N ALA A 386 -2.71 3.22 -17.04
CA ALA A 386 -2.58 3.07 -15.59
C ALA A 386 -1.13 3.40 -15.18
N ALA A 387 -0.94 4.54 -14.51
CA ALA A 387 0.35 4.97 -13.99
C ALA A 387 0.50 4.51 -12.52
N VAL A 388 1.12 3.35 -12.35
CA VAL A 388 1.28 2.66 -11.06
C VAL A 388 2.53 3.17 -10.33
N GLY A 389 2.38 4.26 -9.57
CA GLY A 389 3.45 4.84 -8.75
C GLY A 389 3.59 4.23 -7.35
N GLY A 390 2.51 3.64 -6.84
CA GLY A 390 2.44 2.99 -5.51
C GLY A 390 2.20 1.49 -5.59
N ASN A 391 2.36 0.79 -4.46
CA ASN A 391 2.15 -0.65 -4.41
C ASN A 391 0.72 -1.01 -4.83
N THR A 392 0.57 -2.18 -5.43
CA THR A 392 -0.72 -2.65 -5.98
C THR A 392 -0.92 -4.11 -5.65
N GLY A 393 -2.13 -4.50 -5.27
CA GLY A 393 -2.44 -5.86 -4.84
C GLY A 393 -3.80 -6.33 -5.29
N ALA A 394 -3.96 -7.65 -5.35
CA ALA A 394 -5.23 -8.33 -5.64
C ALA A 394 -5.94 -7.73 -6.87
N GLY A 395 -7.22 -7.35 -6.74
CA GLY A 395 -8.03 -6.73 -7.79
C GLY A 395 -7.42 -5.47 -8.37
N GLY A 396 -6.64 -4.71 -7.59
CA GLY A 396 -5.94 -3.53 -8.09
C GLY A 396 -4.97 -3.85 -9.23
N CYS A 397 -4.30 -5.00 -9.20
CA CYS A 397 -3.38 -5.38 -10.27
C CYS A 397 -4.12 -5.62 -11.60
N PHE A 398 -5.35 -6.15 -11.53
CA PHE A 398 -6.16 -6.48 -12.69
C PHE A 398 -6.97 -5.29 -13.18
N LEU A 399 -7.43 -4.42 -12.28
CA LEU A 399 -8.01 -3.13 -12.63
C LEU A 399 -7.00 -2.25 -13.39
N ALA A 400 -5.72 -2.24 -12.99
CA ALA A 400 -4.69 -1.53 -13.76
C ALA A 400 -4.62 -2.02 -15.21
N ARG A 401 -4.81 -3.33 -15.41
CA ARG A 401 -4.76 -3.94 -16.74
C ARG A 401 -5.96 -3.62 -17.63
N ALA A 402 -7.04 -3.06 -17.08
CA ALA A 402 -8.16 -2.56 -17.88
C ALA A 402 -7.76 -1.33 -18.71
N ALA A 403 -6.66 -0.65 -18.38
CA ALA A 403 -6.05 0.37 -19.23
C ALA A 403 -5.30 -0.23 -20.44
N ASP A 404 -5.18 0.55 -21.52
CA ASP A 404 -4.42 0.13 -22.71
C ASP A 404 -2.95 -0.10 -22.39
N GLN A 405 -2.35 0.78 -21.57
CA GLN A 405 -0.98 0.66 -21.11
C GLN A 405 -0.87 0.70 -19.59
N VAL A 406 0.09 -0.03 -19.04
CA VAL A 406 0.41 -0.03 -17.60
C VAL A 406 1.88 0.32 -17.43
N TRP A 407 2.13 1.50 -16.86
CA TRP A 407 3.48 2.00 -16.57
C TRP A 407 3.70 1.96 -15.08
N VAL A 408 4.76 1.28 -14.65
CA VAL A 408 4.99 0.98 -13.22
C VAL A 408 6.30 1.60 -12.77
N ARG A 409 6.29 2.26 -11.61
CA ARG A 409 7.53 2.74 -11.00
C ARG A 409 8.38 1.56 -10.52
N GLU A 410 9.68 1.59 -10.76
CA GLU A 410 10.62 0.49 -10.50
C GLU A 410 10.52 -0.07 -9.06
N ALA A 411 10.32 0.82 -8.08
CA ALA A 411 10.25 0.44 -6.68
C ALA A 411 8.96 -0.27 -6.25
N VAL A 412 7.94 -0.31 -7.11
CA VAL A 412 6.62 -0.89 -6.81
C VAL A 412 6.69 -2.41 -6.68
N MET A 413 6.01 -2.92 -5.66
CA MET A 413 5.68 -4.33 -5.52
C MET A 413 4.23 -4.57 -5.94
N LEU A 414 4.05 -5.53 -6.84
CA LEU A 414 2.74 -6.00 -7.31
C LEU A 414 2.42 -7.34 -6.63
N ASN A 415 1.20 -7.49 -6.11
CA ASN A 415 0.71 -8.76 -5.57
C ASN A 415 -0.49 -9.25 -6.40
N PRO A 416 -0.29 -9.73 -7.65
CA PRO A 416 -1.37 -10.06 -8.58
C PRO A 416 -1.98 -11.44 -8.29
N HIS A 417 -2.47 -11.64 -7.06
CA HIS A 417 -3.07 -12.89 -6.63
C HIS A 417 -4.04 -12.68 -5.47
N TYR A 418 -4.89 -13.68 -5.23
CA TYR A 418 -5.88 -13.69 -4.15
C TYR A 418 -5.60 -14.73 -3.06
N LYS A 419 -4.45 -15.39 -3.10
CA LYS A 419 -4.09 -16.48 -2.17
C LYS A 419 -4.08 -16.08 -0.69
N ASN A 420 -3.85 -14.80 -0.40
CA ASN A 420 -3.92 -14.26 0.97
C ASN A 420 -5.35 -13.99 1.46
N MET A 421 -6.34 -14.05 0.57
CA MET A 421 -7.72 -13.68 0.84
C MET A 421 -8.65 -14.85 0.56
N GLY A 422 -8.37 -16.00 1.17
CA GLY A 422 -9.22 -17.20 1.04
C GLY A 422 -9.32 -17.74 -0.39
N ASN A 423 -8.30 -17.50 -1.22
CA ASN A 423 -8.24 -17.95 -2.61
C ASN A 423 -9.46 -17.50 -3.44
N LEU A 424 -9.86 -16.22 -3.31
CA LEU A 424 -10.83 -15.62 -4.25
C LEU A 424 -10.42 -15.93 -5.69
N TYR A 425 -11.41 -16.15 -6.55
CA TYR A 425 -11.17 -16.36 -7.96
C TYR A 425 -10.62 -15.08 -8.63
N GLY A 426 -11.11 -13.91 -8.20
CA GLY A 426 -10.85 -12.62 -8.82
C GLY A 426 -11.82 -12.31 -9.96
N SER A 427 -12.05 -11.02 -10.24
CA SER A 427 -12.84 -10.61 -11.38
C SER A 427 -12.10 -9.52 -12.16
N GLU A 428 -12.59 -8.28 -12.20
CA GLU A 428 -11.95 -7.17 -12.92
C GLU A 428 -11.62 -7.52 -14.38
N TYR A 429 -12.38 -8.45 -14.98
CA TYR A 429 -12.15 -8.98 -16.32
C TYR A 429 -10.77 -9.63 -16.50
N TRP A 430 -10.14 -10.14 -15.43
CA TRP A 430 -8.80 -10.73 -15.51
C TRP A 430 -8.73 -11.90 -16.51
N THR A 431 -9.81 -12.66 -16.67
CA THR A 431 -9.88 -13.79 -17.63
C THR A 431 -9.89 -13.34 -19.10
N TYR A 432 -10.26 -12.07 -19.36
CA TYR A 432 -10.12 -11.42 -20.65
C TYR A 432 -8.77 -10.69 -20.77
N LEU A 433 -8.38 -9.90 -19.77
CA LEU A 433 -7.24 -8.98 -19.83
C LEU A 433 -5.88 -9.68 -19.73
N LEU A 434 -5.73 -10.62 -18.79
CA LEU A 434 -4.42 -11.20 -18.47
C LEU A 434 -3.91 -12.17 -19.54
N PRO A 435 -4.70 -13.14 -20.04
CA PRO A 435 -4.22 -14.10 -21.04
C PRO A 435 -3.75 -13.47 -22.35
N ARG A 436 -4.30 -12.31 -22.73
CA ARG A 436 -3.88 -11.57 -23.94
C ARG A 436 -2.45 -11.03 -23.84
N ARG A 437 -1.97 -10.81 -22.62
CA ARG A 437 -0.66 -10.22 -22.36
C ARG A 437 0.41 -11.26 -22.14
N VAL A 438 0.11 -12.27 -21.34
CA VAL A 438 1.11 -13.26 -20.90
C VAL A 438 0.86 -14.67 -21.45
N GLY A 439 -0.25 -14.89 -22.16
CA GLY A 439 -0.72 -16.21 -22.56
C GLY A 439 -1.47 -16.94 -21.44
N LEU A 440 -2.31 -17.92 -21.80
CA LEU A 440 -3.19 -18.60 -20.85
C LEU A 440 -2.44 -19.37 -19.75
N GLN A 441 -1.32 -20.02 -20.09
CA GLN A 441 -0.54 -20.79 -19.12
C GLN A 441 0.13 -19.88 -18.09
N ALA A 442 0.77 -18.79 -18.52
CA ALA A 442 1.38 -17.84 -17.60
C ALA A 442 0.33 -17.10 -16.77
N ALA A 443 -0.83 -16.77 -17.35
CA ALA A 443 -1.95 -16.17 -16.62
C ALA A 443 -2.38 -17.06 -15.45
N LYS A 444 -2.56 -18.37 -15.71
CA LYS A 444 -2.83 -19.35 -14.65
C LYS A 444 -1.70 -19.39 -13.63
N ALA A 445 -0.44 -19.44 -14.05
CA ALA A 445 0.70 -19.47 -13.14
C ALA A 445 0.77 -18.24 -12.21
N ILE A 446 0.52 -17.04 -12.75
CA ILE A 446 0.46 -15.79 -11.97
C ILE A 446 -0.64 -15.89 -10.91
N MET A 447 -1.85 -16.28 -11.30
CA MET A 447 -2.98 -16.41 -10.38
C MET A 447 -2.78 -17.48 -9.30
N HIS A 448 -1.88 -18.46 -9.55
CA HIS A 448 -1.52 -19.49 -8.57
C HIS A 448 -0.35 -19.10 -7.67
N ASN A 449 0.50 -18.17 -8.11
CA ASN A 449 1.68 -17.75 -7.38
C ASN A 449 1.31 -16.78 -6.25
N ARG A 450 1.87 -17.02 -5.06
CA ARG A 450 1.66 -16.22 -3.85
C ARG A 450 2.81 -15.25 -3.56
N GLN A 451 3.84 -15.23 -4.43
CA GLN A 451 4.97 -14.32 -4.30
C GLN A 451 4.66 -12.98 -4.96
N PRO A 452 5.15 -11.86 -4.38
CA PRO A 452 5.04 -10.57 -5.01
C PRO A 452 5.93 -10.51 -6.27
N LEU A 453 5.48 -9.75 -7.27
CA LEU A 453 6.24 -9.41 -8.47
C LEU A 453 6.86 -8.02 -8.30
N THR A 454 8.14 -7.89 -8.65
CA THR A 454 8.75 -6.58 -8.85
C THR A 454 8.29 -5.97 -10.17
N ALA A 455 8.30 -4.64 -10.30
CA ALA A 455 8.00 -3.96 -11.57
C ALA A 455 8.84 -4.50 -12.74
N GLN A 456 10.14 -4.75 -12.51
CA GLN A 456 11.00 -5.31 -13.55
C GLN A 456 10.64 -6.75 -13.92
N ALA A 457 10.23 -7.58 -12.95
CA ALA A 457 9.77 -8.94 -13.23
C ALA A 457 8.45 -8.93 -14.01
N ALA A 458 7.53 -8.03 -13.65
CA ALA A 458 6.27 -7.82 -14.35
C ALA A 458 6.48 -7.40 -15.80
N LEU A 459 7.42 -6.48 -16.07
CA LEU A 459 7.79 -6.10 -17.44
C LEU A 459 8.34 -7.28 -18.24
N ARG A 460 9.29 -8.05 -17.66
CA ARG A 460 9.90 -9.20 -18.35
C ARG A 460 8.91 -10.27 -18.79
N ILE A 461 7.85 -10.50 -18.02
CA ILE A 461 6.83 -11.51 -18.34
C ILE A 461 5.67 -10.94 -19.19
N GLY A 462 5.72 -9.65 -19.56
CA GLY A 462 4.67 -8.99 -20.33
C GLY A 462 3.43 -8.59 -19.53
N PHE A 463 3.49 -8.60 -18.19
CA PHE A 463 2.38 -8.17 -17.33
C PHE A 463 2.15 -6.66 -17.44
N THR A 464 3.22 -5.88 -17.55
CA THR A 464 3.21 -4.41 -17.66
C THR A 464 3.94 -3.94 -18.93
N ASP A 465 3.66 -2.72 -19.36
CA ASP A 465 4.17 -2.16 -20.61
C ASP A 465 5.45 -1.33 -20.40
N ALA A 466 5.66 -0.75 -19.21
CA ALA A 466 6.88 -0.03 -18.87
C ALA A 466 7.26 -0.17 -17.38
N CYS A 467 8.56 -0.08 -17.11
CA CYS A 467 9.16 0.02 -15.77
C CYS A 467 9.98 1.31 -15.73
N LEU A 468 9.53 2.30 -14.95
CA LEU A 468 10.10 3.66 -14.92
C LEU A 468 10.87 3.90 -13.63
N PRO A 469 12.09 4.49 -13.68
CA PRO A 469 12.93 4.66 -12.50
C PRO A 469 12.45 5.82 -11.61
N GLY A 470 13.10 5.97 -10.45
CA GLY A 470 13.03 7.17 -9.63
C GLY A 470 12.01 7.14 -8.47
N ASP A 471 11.92 8.26 -7.78
CA ASP A 471 10.93 8.54 -6.74
C ASP A 471 9.57 8.91 -7.35
N VAL A 472 8.57 9.18 -6.52
CA VAL A 472 7.21 9.48 -6.99
C VAL A 472 7.14 10.74 -7.87
N PRO A 473 7.80 11.88 -7.52
CA PRO A 473 7.85 13.05 -8.39
C PRO A 473 8.52 12.79 -9.75
N THR A 474 9.65 12.09 -9.76
CA THR A 474 10.35 11.72 -11.00
C THR A 474 9.46 10.83 -11.86
N PHE A 475 8.83 9.81 -11.26
CA PHE A 475 7.89 8.95 -11.95
C PHE A 475 6.72 9.73 -12.58
N ARG A 476 6.12 10.68 -11.86
CA ARG A 476 5.03 11.52 -12.40
C ARG A 476 5.49 12.36 -13.59
N THR A 477 6.71 12.90 -13.53
CA THR A 477 7.31 13.68 -14.63
C THR A 477 7.54 12.82 -15.88
N GLU A 478 8.05 11.60 -15.70
CA GLU A 478 8.24 10.64 -16.79
C GLU A 478 6.90 10.20 -17.40
N VAL A 479 5.90 9.92 -16.57
CA VAL A 479 4.54 9.59 -17.01
C VAL A 479 3.94 10.73 -17.84
N ALA A 480 4.03 11.98 -17.37
CA ALA A 480 3.53 13.13 -18.11
C ALA A 480 4.25 13.30 -19.47
N THR A 481 5.58 13.12 -19.49
CA THR A 481 6.40 13.17 -20.70
C THR A 481 6.01 12.08 -21.71
N MET A 482 5.86 10.84 -21.25
CA MET A 482 5.45 9.70 -22.09
C MET A 482 4.03 9.86 -22.60
N ALA A 483 3.10 10.32 -21.75
CA ALA A 483 1.71 10.56 -22.15
C ALA A 483 1.58 11.68 -23.18
N SER A 484 2.35 12.77 -23.02
CA SER A 484 2.40 13.86 -24.00
C SER A 484 2.94 13.38 -25.35
N LYS A 485 4.04 12.59 -25.35
CA LYS A 485 4.56 11.96 -26.57
C LYS A 485 3.54 11.03 -27.23
N LEU A 486 2.80 10.25 -26.45
CA LEU A 486 1.76 9.37 -26.94
C LEU A 486 0.60 10.16 -27.58
N ALA A 487 0.15 11.25 -26.94
CA ALA A 487 -0.90 12.11 -27.46
C ALA A 487 -0.50 12.85 -28.76
N GLY A 488 0.79 13.18 -28.89
CA GLY A 488 1.39 13.84 -30.05
C GLY A 488 1.89 12.90 -31.15
N ALA A 489 1.73 11.58 -30.99
CA ALA A 489 2.26 10.61 -31.95
C ALA A 489 1.60 10.79 -33.33
N PRO A 490 2.37 10.83 -34.44
CA PRO A 490 1.81 11.00 -35.79
C PRO A 490 0.81 9.92 -36.19
N ASP A 491 0.95 8.71 -35.63
CA ASP A 491 0.11 7.54 -35.86
C ASP A 491 -0.99 7.37 -34.80
N PHE A 492 -1.23 8.36 -33.93
CA PHE A 492 -2.23 8.28 -32.85
C PHE A 492 -3.63 7.82 -33.35
N VAL A 493 -4.09 8.38 -34.47
CA VAL A 493 -5.40 8.00 -35.06
C VAL A 493 -5.40 6.53 -35.48
N ALA A 494 -4.30 6.05 -36.06
CA ALA A 494 -4.17 4.64 -36.44
C ALA A 494 -4.15 3.73 -35.20
N GLN A 495 -3.44 4.11 -34.13
CA GLN A 495 -3.44 3.38 -32.86
C GLN A 495 -4.85 3.27 -32.26
N LEU A 496 -5.62 4.36 -32.31
CA LEU A 496 -7.00 4.40 -31.82
C LEU A 496 -7.93 3.50 -32.65
N THR A 497 -7.79 3.52 -33.98
CA THR A 497 -8.52 2.61 -34.87
C THR A 497 -8.20 1.15 -34.56
N ILE A 498 -6.91 0.79 -34.44
CA ILE A 498 -6.48 -0.58 -34.11
C ILE A 498 -7.06 -1.03 -32.77
N LYS A 499 -7.04 -0.16 -31.76
CA LYS A 499 -7.63 -0.42 -30.44
C LYS A 499 -9.13 -0.74 -30.56
N ASN A 500 -9.88 0.10 -31.27
CA ASN A 500 -11.33 -0.04 -31.41
C ASN A 500 -11.71 -1.28 -32.23
N GLU A 501 -11.00 -1.55 -33.33
CA GLU A 501 -11.20 -2.75 -34.14
C GLU A 501 -10.87 -4.02 -33.36
N ALA A 502 -9.80 -4.02 -32.56
CA ALA A 502 -9.47 -5.13 -31.69
C ALA A 502 -10.60 -5.39 -30.67
N ARG A 503 -11.08 -4.35 -29.98
CA ARG A 503 -12.20 -4.47 -29.04
C ARG A 503 -13.47 -4.97 -29.73
N ALA A 504 -13.80 -4.48 -30.91
CA ALA A 504 -14.96 -4.94 -31.68
C ALA A 504 -14.85 -6.43 -32.07
N ARG A 505 -13.68 -6.87 -32.55
CA ARG A 505 -13.43 -8.30 -32.88
C ARG A 505 -13.55 -9.18 -31.65
N ASP A 506 -12.98 -8.76 -30.54
CA ASP A 506 -13.04 -9.49 -29.29
C ASP A 506 -14.47 -9.58 -28.75
N GLU A 507 -15.25 -8.49 -28.84
CA GLU A 507 -16.64 -8.46 -28.39
C GLU A 507 -17.51 -9.40 -29.22
N ALA A 508 -17.25 -9.48 -30.53
CA ALA A 508 -17.89 -10.44 -31.42
C ALA A 508 -17.48 -11.89 -31.12
N ALA A 509 -16.22 -12.13 -30.70
CA ALA A 509 -15.73 -13.47 -30.38
C ALA A 509 -16.25 -13.97 -29.02
N LYS A 510 -16.19 -13.12 -27.99
CA LYS A 510 -16.76 -13.38 -26.67
C LYS A 510 -17.06 -12.04 -25.97
N PRO A 511 -18.34 -11.71 -25.73
CA PRO A 511 -18.70 -10.45 -25.08
C PRO A 511 -18.08 -10.28 -23.70
N LEU A 512 -17.72 -9.05 -23.32
CA LEU A 512 -17.23 -8.74 -21.97
C LEU A 512 -18.23 -9.19 -20.89
N ALA A 513 -19.54 -9.07 -21.15
CA ALA A 513 -20.59 -9.54 -20.27
C ALA A 513 -20.48 -11.05 -19.95
N THR A 514 -20.04 -11.87 -20.90
CA THR A 514 -19.83 -13.31 -20.68
C THR A 514 -18.64 -13.56 -19.77
N TYR A 515 -17.51 -12.87 -19.99
CA TYR A 515 -16.34 -12.96 -19.11
C TYR A 515 -16.70 -12.57 -17.67
N ARG A 516 -17.40 -11.45 -17.48
CA ARG A 516 -17.88 -11.02 -16.16
C ARG A 516 -18.79 -12.07 -15.53
N THR A 517 -19.76 -12.61 -16.27
CA THR A 517 -20.70 -13.61 -15.74
C THR A 517 -19.98 -14.86 -15.23
N GLU A 518 -18.98 -15.34 -15.97
CA GLU A 518 -18.17 -16.49 -15.57
C GLU A 518 -17.35 -16.20 -14.29
N GLU A 519 -16.62 -15.08 -14.26
CA GLU A 519 -15.86 -14.65 -13.08
C GLU A 519 -16.78 -14.47 -11.86
N MET A 520 -17.92 -13.81 -12.05
CA MET A 520 -18.88 -13.53 -10.99
C MET A 520 -19.58 -14.79 -10.47
N THR A 521 -19.74 -15.82 -11.30
CA THR A 521 -20.21 -17.14 -10.83
C THR A 521 -19.23 -17.75 -9.82
N HIS A 522 -17.92 -17.61 -10.05
CA HIS A 522 -16.91 -18.07 -9.10
C HIS A 522 -16.86 -17.18 -7.84
N MET A 523 -16.88 -15.85 -8.01
CA MET A 523 -16.89 -14.91 -6.89
C MET A 523 -18.12 -15.09 -6.00
N HIS A 524 -19.29 -15.35 -6.58
CA HIS A 524 -20.51 -15.67 -5.83
C HIS A 524 -20.31 -16.89 -4.95
N ARG A 525 -19.68 -17.96 -5.46
CA ARG A 525 -19.35 -19.14 -4.65
C ARG A 525 -18.35 -18.82 -3.53
N ASN A 526 -17.41 -17.90 -3.76
CA ASN A 526 -16.49 -17.48 -2.69
C ASN A 526 -17.18 -16.68 -1.57
N PHE A 527 -18.24 -15.92 -1.88
CA PHE A 527 -18.92 -15.06 -0.90
C PHE A 527 -20.14 -15.71 -0.23
N TYR A 528 -20.84 -16.60 -0.94
CA TYR A 528 -22.09 -17.21 -0.47
C TYR A 528 -22.05 -18.75 -0.42
N GLY A 529 -20.97 -19.36 -0.92
CA GLY A 529 -20.81 -20.80 -0.87
C GLY A 529 -20.53 -21.31 0.56
N PHE A 530 -20.56 -22.64 0.70
CA PHE A 530 -20.32 -23.30 1.98
C PHE A 530 -18.89 -23.10 2.52
N ASP A 531 -17.90 -22.94 1.65
CA ASP A 531 -16.49 -22.73 2.05
C ASP A 531 -16.28 -21.29 2.57
N PRO A 532 -16.01 -21.10 3.87
CA PRO A 532 -15.89 -19.78 4.48
C PRO A 532 -14.49 -19.17 4.34
N SER A 533 -13.59 -19.78 3.57
CA SER A 533 -12.16 -19.40 3.48
C SER A 533 -11.94 -17.90 3.27
N TYR A 534 -12.76 -17.26 2.42
CA TYR A 534 -12.71 -15.82 2.21
C TYR A 534 -13.06 -15.02 3.48
N HIS A 535 -14.17 -15.34 4.14
CA HIS A 535 -14.63 -14.63 5.33
C HIS A 535 -13.64 -14.78 6.50
N VAL A 536 -13.10 -15.99 6.68
CA VAL A 536 -12.06 -16.27 7.70
C VAL A 536 -10.79 -15.47 7.41
N ALA A 537 -10.30 -15.48 6.16
CA ALA A 537 -9.13 -14.71 5.78
C ALA A 537 -9.33 -13.20 5.95
N ARG A 538 -10.51 -12.68 5.56
CA ARG A 538 -10.88 -11.27 5.74
C ARG A 538 -10.88 -10.88 7.21
N HIS A 539 -11.52 -11.68 8.06
CA HIS A 539 -11.58 -11.41 9.50
C HIS A 539 -10.17 -11.27 10.09
N HIS A 540 -9.28 -12.24 9.84
CA HIS A 540 -7.90 -12.18 10.33
C HIS A 540 -7.11 -11.01 9.78
N PHE A 541 -7.30 -10.66 8.50
CA PHE A 541 -6.66 -9.51 7.88
C PHE A 541 -7.07 -8.19 8.54
N VAL A 542 -8.38 -7.98 8.72
CA VAL A 542 -8.93 -6.73 9.28
C VAL A 542 -8.65 -6.61 10.77
N ALA A 543 -8.80 -7.70 11.52
CA ALA A 543 -8.49 -7.77 12.94
C ALA A 543 -6.98 -7.71 13.23
N LYS A 544 -6.13 -7.85 12.20
CA LYS A 544 -4.67 -7.96 12.31
C LYS A 544 -4.27 -9.06 13.30
N SER A 545 -4.91 -10.22 13.20
CA SER A 545 -4.62 -11.37 14.06
C SER A 545 -3.15 -11.74 13.97
N LEU A 546 -2.55 -12.11 15.11
CA LEU A 546 -1.18 -12.59 15.13
C LEU A 546 -1.09 -13.93 14.38
N ALA A 547 -0.02 -14.09 13.60
CA ALA A 547 0.25 -15.35 12.94
C ALA A 547 0.65 -16.40 13.99
N SER A 548 0.07 -17.59 13.90
CA SER A 548 0.43 -18.73 14.75
C SER A 548 1.53 -19.62 14.13
N TRP A 549 1.85 -19.42 12.85
CA TRP A 549 2.91 -20.13 12.13
C TRP A 549 3.34 -19.33 10.89
N THR A 550 4.52 -19.65 10.35
CA THR A 550 5.01 -19.07 9.10
C THR A 550 4.52 -19.87 7.89
N PRO A 551 3.80 -19.27 6.93
CA PRO A 551 3.36 -19.96 5.71
C PRO A 551 4.51 -20.66 4.97
N ARG A 552 4.31 -21.94 4.57
CA ARG A 552 5.36 -22.76 3.93
C ARG A 552 5.98 -22.13 2.67
N HIS A 553 5.16 -21.50 1.83
CA HIS A 553 5.62 -20.74 0.66
C HIS A 553 6.61 -19.60 0.99
N LEU A 554 6.71 -19.18 2.25
CA LEU A 554 7.70 -18.22 2.75
C LEU A 554 8.84 -18.96 3.48
N ALA A 555 8.50 -19.89 4.35
CA ALA A 555 9.43 -20.71 5.12
C ALA A 555 9.89 -21.94 4.33
N LEU A 556 10.73 -21.73 3.30
CA LEU A 556 11.31 -22.81 2.48
C LEU A 556 11.90 -23.98 3.30
N HIS A 557 12.47 -23.70 4.46
CA HIS A 557 13.03 -24.69 5.39
C HIS A 557 11.99 -25.58 6.07
N ARG A 558 10.70 -25.35 5.84
CA ARG A 558 9.55 -26.11 6.35
C ARG A 558 8.75 -26.79 5.24
N GLU A 559 9.25 -26.78 4.00
CA GLU A 559 8.67 -27.55 2.90
C GLU A 559 8.93 -29.05 3.10
N LEU A 560 8.02 -29.90 2.62
CA LEU A 560 8.05 -31.35 2.88
C LEU A 560 9.26 -32.04 2.26
N ASP A 561 9.74 -31.52 1.14
CA ASP A 561 10.88 -32.01 0.37
C ASP A 561 12.17 -31.19 0.62
N TRP A 562 12.16 -30.34 1.65
CA TRP A 562 13.33 -29.54 2.00
C TRP A 562 14.50 -30.43 2.40
N ASN A 563 15.52 -30.46 1.55
CA ASN A 563 16.83 -30.99 1.85
C ASN A 563 17.82 -29.83 1.87
N ARG A 564 18.68 -29.79 2.90
CA ARG A 564 19.67 -28.71 3.06
C ARG A 564 20.60 -28.69 1.83
N PRO A 565 20.62 -27.60 1.05
CA PRO A 565 21.47 -27.49 -0.13
C PRO A 565 22.92 -27.16 0.22
#